data_AF-A0A167ULV9-F1
#
_entry.id   AF-A0A167ULV9-F1
#
_cell.length_a   1.000
_cell.length_b   1.000
_cell.length_c   1.000
_cell.angle_alpha   90.00
_cell.angle_beta   90.00
_cell.angle_gamma   90.00
#
_symmetry.space_group_name_H-M   'P 1'
#
loop_
_entity.id
_entity.type
_entity.pdbx_description
1 polymer ?
#
loop_
_entity_poly.entity_id
_entity_poly.type
_entity_poly.pdbx_seq_one_letter_code
_entity_poly.pdbx_strand_id
1 'polypeptide(L)'
;MSSMDRGLNELLKWSIENASTTTNDPDAAPPENRGLNADALAALFGGPSEADLMKAAMAVIMARDDGDSNTTTTLDDKLVAFDNLEQLVESLDNANLLERLSLWTPLLGVLESEEPDLRRMAAWCIGTAVQNNRATQERLVALGGIPRLVALAAGAGEPAAVRRKAIYALSSACRNYQPALDAYLAALPAAHRGRGGGDREGDLPPVDATDMDAVDAVFSSLKADYQAAEAAEAAKKAAPAAAADTTS
;
A
#
# COMPACT_ATOMS: atom_id res chain seq x y z
N MET A 1 19.51 -13.96 22.70
CA MET A 1 18.33 -14.73 23.17
C MET A 1 17.13 -14.06 22.55
N SER A 2 16.54 -14.74 21.58
CA SER A 2 15.47 -14.20 20.74
C SER A 2 14.23 -13.96 21.60
N SER A 3 13.37 -13.01 21.22
CA SER A 3 12.10 -12.75 21.93
C SER A 3 11.25 -14.03 22.07
N MET A 4 11.38 -14.93 21.08
CA MET A 4 10.74 -16.24 21.02
C MET A 4 11.21 -17.20 22.15
N ASP A 5 12.48 -17.12 22.56
CA ASP A 5 13.02 -17.94 23.67
C ASP A 5 12.44 -17.51 25.02
N ARG A 6 12.03 -16.24 25.15
CA ARG A 6 11.48 -15.67 26.39
C ARG A 6 10.02 -16.10 26.60
N GLY A 7 9.19 -16.03 25.55
CA GLY A 7 7.80 -16.48 25.60
C GLY A 7 7.65 -17.98 25.90
N LEU A 8 8.54 -18.81 25.35
CA LEU A 8 8.53 -20.26 25.59
C LEU A 8 8.92 -20.62 27.04
N ASN A 9 9.85 -19.88 27.64
CA ASN A 9 10.24 -20.06 29.05
C ASN A 9 9.13 -19.64 30.02
N GLU A 10 8.42 -18.54 29.72
CA GLU A 10 7.26 -18.13 30.52
C GLU A 10 6.09 -19.11 30.39
N LEU A 11 5.84 -19.66 29.20
CA LEU A 11 4.87 -20.75 29.00
C LEU A 11 5.23 -22.01 29.79
N LEU A 12 6.50 -22.42 29.75
CA LEU A 12 6.98 -23.57 30.52
C LEU A 12 6.76 -23.34 32.02
N LYS A 13 7.15 -22.18 32.54
CA LYS A 13 6.98 -21.81 33.94
C LYS A 13 5.50 -21.82 34.36
N TRP A 14 4.63 -21.19 33.56
CA TRP A 14 3.19 -21.20 33.80
C TRP A 14 2.60 -22.61 33.76
N SER A 15 3.04 -23.45 32.80
CA SER A 15 2.57 -24.84 32.70
C SER A 15 2.95 -25.66 33.93
N ILE A 16 4.14 -25.45 34.48
CA ILE A 16 4.61 -26.12 35.70
C ILE A 16 3.81 -25.65 36.91
N GLU A 17 3.55 -24.35 37.03
CA GLU A 17 2.76 -23.76 38.12
C GLU A 17 1.30 -24.26 38.12
N ASN A 18 0.74 -24.57 36.95
CA ASN A 18 -0.64 -25.05 36.80
C ASN A 18 -0.79 -26.57 36.61
N ALA A 19 0.29 -27.32 36.34
CA ALA A 19 0.23 -28.76 36.06
C ALA A 19 0.03 -29.63 37.33
N SER A 20 0.13 -29.08 38.53
CA SER A 20 0.03 -29.90 39.75
C SER A 20 -0.14 -29.05 41.02
N THR A 21 -1.36 -28.63 41.33
CA THR A 21 -1.69 -28.03 42.64
C THR A 21 -2.86 -28.71 43.36
N THR A 22 -3.58 -29.64 42.74
CA THR A 22 -4.72 -30.34 43.38
C THR A 22 -4.40 -31.72 43.94
N THR A 23 -3.18 -32.24 43.75
CA THR A 23 -2.89 -33.65 44.09
C THR A 23 -2.35 -33.86 45.52
N ASN A 24 -1.79 -32.83 46.17
CA ASN A 24 -0.96 -33.05 47.38
C ASN A 24 -1.25 -32.18 48.61
N ASP A 25 -2.15 -31.19 48.58
CA ASP A 25 -2.47 -30.42 49.80
C ASP A 25 -3.90 -29.84 49.77
N PRO A 26 -4.83 -30.31 50.61
CA PRO A 26 -6.21 -29.80 50.67
C PRO A 26 -6.36 -28.42 51.34
N ASP A 27 -5.31 -27.87 51.97
CA ASP A 27 -5.32 -26.56 52.65
C ASP A 27 -4.58 -25.45 51.87
N ALA A 28 -4.08 -25.76 50.66
CA ALA A 28 -3.38 -24.79 49.82
C ALA A 28 -4.34 -23.72 49.28
N ALA A 29 -3.98 -22.45 49.45
CA ALA A 29 -4.72 -21.32 48.87
C ALA A 29 -4.85 -21.50 47.35
N PRO A 30 -6.00 -21.15 46.74
CA PRO A 30 -6.19 -21.26 45.30
C PRO A 30 -5.05 -20.50 44.59
N PRO A 31 -4.41 -21.07 43.55
CA PRO A 31 -3.37 -20.38 42.84
C PRO A 31 -3.93 -19.05 42.30
N GLU A 32 -3.21 -17.95 42.56
CA GLU A 32 -3.49 -16.68 41.90
C GLU A 32 -3.41 -16.93 40.40
N ASN A 33 -4.56 -16.87 39.72
CA ASN A 33 -4.65 -17.14 38.30
C ASN A 33 -4.02 -15.96 37.53
N ARG A 34 -2.68 -15.91 37.52
CA ARG A 34 -1.91 -14.99 36.69
C ARG A 34 -2.09 -15.49 35.27
N GLY A 35 -3.01 -14.85 34.55
CA GLY A 35 -3.27 -15.14 33.15
C GLY A 35 -1.97 -15.09 32.34
N LEU A 36 -1.94 -15.88 31.26
CA LEU A 36 -0.82 -15.87 30.31
C LEU A 36 -0.61 -14.44 29.77
N ASN A 37 0.64 -13.96 29.76
CA ASN A 37 0.97 -12.68 29.14
C ASN A 37 0.90 -12.77 27.60
N ALA A 38 0.88 -11.62 26.91
CA ALA A 38 0.72 -11.57 25.45
C ALA A 38 1.81 -12.37 24.69
N ASP A 39 3.05 -12.37 25.18
CA ASP A 39 4.16 -13.11 24.57
C ASP A 39 4.00 -14.63 24.73
N ALA A 40 3.50 -15.09 25.87
CA ALA A 40 3.19 -16.50 26.13
C ALA A 40 1.96 -16.95 25.33
N LEU A 41 0.94 -16.10 25.20
CA LEU A 41 -0.21 -16.36 24.33
C LEU A 41 0.20 -16.44 22.86
N ALA A 42 1.06 -15.53 22.38
CA ALA A 42 1.59 -15.55 21.02
C ALA A 42 2.49 -16.78 20.76
N ALA A 43 3.24 -17.23 21.76
CA ALA A 43 4.01 -18.47 21.66
C ALA A 43 3.12 -19.73 21.67
N LEU A 44 1.94 -19.68 22.29
CA LEU A 44 1.00 -20.79 22.40
C LEU A 44 0.03 -20.89 21.20
N PHE A 45 -0.44 -19.74 20.70
CA PHE A 45 -1.45 -19.65 19.63
C PHE A 45 -0.88 -19.14 18.30
N GLY A 46 0.39 -18.75 18.26
CA GLY A 46 0.99 -18.00 17.16
C GLY A 46 0.82 -16.48 17.33
N GLY A 47 1.68 -15.70 16.68
CA GLY A 47 1.48 -14.25 16.54
C GLY A 47 0.24 -13.94 15.68
N PRO A 48 -0.13 -12.65 15.54
CA PRO A 48 -1.22 -12.26 14.64
C PRO A 48 -1.00 -12.82 13.23
N SER A 49 -2.08 -13.28 12.60
CA SER A 49 -1.97 -13.77 11.22
C SER A 49 -1.65 -12.62 10.26
N GLU A 50 -1.12 -12.92 9.07
CA GLU A 50 -0.91 -11.91 8.03
C GLU A 50 -2.23 -11.16 7.70
N ALA A 51 -3.35 -11.88 7.70
CA ALA A 51 -4.68 -11.27 7.55
C ALA A 51 -5.02 -10.28 8.67
N ASP A 52 -4.63 -10.56 9.91
CA ASP A 52 -4.83 -9.64 11.04
C ASP A 52 -3.92 -8.42 10.92
N LEU A 53 -2.66 -8.62 10.50
CA LEU A 53 -1.71 -7.54 10.25
C LEU A 53 -2.19 -6.61 9.11
N MET A 54 -2.71 -7.16 8.01
CA MET A 54 -3.29 -6.39 6.90
C MET A 54 -4.47 -5.54 7.34
N LYS A 55 -5.38 -6.10 8.16
CA LYS A 55 -6.52 -5.37 8.72
C LYS A 55 -6.06 -4.28 9.68
N ALA A 56 -5.08 -4.57 10.54
CA ALA A 56 -4.53 -3.62 11.49
C ALA A 56 -3.88 -2.43 10.77
N ALA A 57 -3.08 -2.70 9.73
CA ALA A 57 -2.49 -1.66 8.90
C ALA A 57 -3.56 -0.79 8.24
N MET A 58 -4.58 -1.40 7.63
CA MET A 58 -5.68 -0.64 7.01
C MET A 58 -6.48 0.18 8.03
N ALA A 59 -6.68 -0.33 9.25
CA ALA A 59 -7.36 0.40 10.31
C ALA A 59 -6.59 1.67 10.71
N VAL A 60 -5.26 1.61 10.81
CA VAL A 60 -4.42 2.79 11.09
C VAL A 60 -4.47 3.78 9.92
N ILE A 61 -4.35 3.30 8.67
CA ILE A 61 -4.44 4.14 7.46
C ILE A 61 -5.76 4.93 7.43
N MET A 62 -6.86 4.27 7.76
CA MET A 62 -8.22 4.83 7.70
C MET A 62 -8.65 5.56 8.97
N ALA A 63 -7.82 5.58 10.01
CA ALA A 63 -8.12 6.27 11.26
C ALA A 63 -8.38 7.75 10.99
N ARG A 64 -9.50 8.25 11.50
CA ARG A 64 -9.85 9.68 11.44
C ARG A 64 -9.41 10.32 12.74
N ASP A 65 -8.91 11.54 12.66
CA ASP A 65 -8.67 12.34 13.84
C ASP A 65 -10.04 12.86 14.32
N ASP A 66 -10.61 12.19 15.32
CA ASP A 66 -11.95 12.48 15.85
C ASP A 66 -11.92 13.49 17.01
N GLY A 67 -10.73 13.92 17.43
CA GLY A 67 -10.54 14.97 18.44
C GLY A 67 -10.99 14.60 19.86
N ASP A 68 -11.46 13.36 20.07
CA ASP A 68 -12.01 12.85 21.33
C ASP A 68 -11.17 11.69 21.92
N SER A 69 -10.37 11.02 21.07
CA SER A 69 -9.41 9.99 21.49
C SER A 69 -8.12 10.60 22.04
N ASN A 70 -7.65 10.12 23.20
CA ASN A 70 -6.31 10.41 23.75
C ASN A 70 -5.15 9.88 22.88
N THR A 71 -5.46 9.24 21.75
CA THR A 71 -4.52 8.75 20.74
C THR A 71 -4.90 9.34 19.38
N THR A 72 -4.23 10.41 18.98
CA THR A 72 -4.26 10.96 17.61
C THR A 72 -3.36 10.11 16.72
N THR A 73 -3.92 9.52 15.66
CA THR A 73 -3.12 8.83 14.62
C THR A 73 -2.48 9.86 13.70
N THR A 74 -1.16 9.95 13.73
CA THR A 74 -0.41 10.92 12.94
C THR A 74 -0.27 10.49 11.48
N LEU A 75 0.15 11.41 10.60
CA LEU A 75 0.51 11.06 9.22
C LEU A 75 1.63 10.02 9.19
N ASP A 76 2.66 10.17 10.03
CA ASP A 76 3.79 9.24 10.11
C ASP A 76 3.35 7.82 10.48
N ASP A 77 2.41 7.67 11.43
CA ASP A 77 1.85 6.37 11.80
C ASP A 77 1.14 5.70 10.62
N LYS A 78 0.44 6.48 9.79
CA LYS A 78 -0.22 6.00 8.57
C LYS A 78 0.79 5.58 7.51
N LEU A 79 1.91 6.29 7.38
CA LEU A 79 2.97 5.94 6.44
C LEU A 79 3.66 4.64 6.86
N VAL A 80 3.94 4.46 8.16
CA VAL A 80 4.45 3.19 8.71
C VAL A 80 3.45 2.04 8.47
N ALA A 81 2.16 2.28 8.69
CA ALA A 81 1.14 1.29 8.41
C ALA A 81 1.06 0.92 6.93
N PHE A 82 1.25 1.91 6.03
CA PHE A 82 1.34 1.66 4.60
C PHE A 82 2.58 0.86 4.23
N ASP A 83 3.75 1.16 4.78
CA ASP A 83 4.98 0.37 4.54
C ASP A 83 4.80 -1.09 4.98
N ASN A 84 4.15 -1.31 6.13
CA ASN A 84 3.82 -2.67 6.60
C ASN A 84 2.85 -3.38 5.66
N LEU A 85 1.80 -2.70 5.19
CA LEU A 85 0.85 -3.26 4.25
C LEU A 85 1.51 -3.59 2.91
N GLU A 86 2.39 -2.71 2.42
CA GLU A 86 3.13 -2.87 1.17
C GLU A 86 3.99 -4.14 1.19
N GLN A 87 4.77 -4.33 2.26
CA GLN A 87 5.57 -5.54 2.47
C GLN A 87 4.72 -6.82 2.50
N LEU A 88 3.55 -6.78 3.16
CA LEU A 88 2.66 -7.95 3.21
C LEU A 88 2.13 -8.31 1.82
N VAL A 89 1.76 -7.32 1.00
CA VAL A 89 1.18 -7.56 -0.35
C VAL A 89 2.23 -7.84 -1.42
N GLU A 90 3.53 -7.84 -1.10
CA GLU A 90 4.57 -8.42 -1.98
C GLU A 90 4.34 -9.93 -2.18
N SER A 91 3.75 -10.60 -1.20
CA SER A 91 3.28 -11.99 -1.34
C SER A 91 1.98 -12.04 -2.13
N LEU A 92 1.95 -12.86 -3.20
CA LEU A 92 0.76 -13.07 -4.03
C LEU A 92 -0.43 -13.60 -3.22
N ASP A 93 -0.17 -14.46 -2.23
CA ASP A 93 -1.22 -15.02 -1.37
C ASP A 93 -1.88 -13.93 -0.53
N ASN A 94 -1.07 -13.06 0.08
CA ASN A 94 -1.57 -11.91 0.85
C ASN A 94 -2.25 -10.87 -0.05
N ALA A 95 -1.70 -10.57 -1.22
CA ALA A 95 -2.33 -9.68 -2.19
C ALA A 95 -3.75 -10.16 -2.55
N ASN A 96 -3.94 -11.48 -2.72
CA ASN A 96 -5.25 -12.08 -2.97
C ASN A 96 -6.21 -12.00 -1.76
N LEU A 97 -5.69 -11.89 -0.53
CA LEU A 97 -6.51 -11.67 0.66
C LEU A 97 -7.18 -10.29 0.67
N LEU A 98 -6.65 -9.28 -0.03
CA LEU A 98 -7.26 -7.94 -0.08
C LEU A 98 -8.75 -7.97 -0.47
N GLU A 99 -9.16 -8.88 -1.36
CA GLU A 99 -10.57 -9.05 -1.72
C GLU A 99 -11.39 -9.69 -0.59
N ARG A 100 -10.92 -10.82 -0.05
CA ARG A 100 -11.60 -11.55 1.03
C ARG A 100 -11.73 -10.71 2.31
N LEU A 101 -10.76 -9.86 2.55
CA LEU A 101 -10.71 -8.94 3.69
C LEU A 101 -11.43 -7.61 3.41
N SER A 102 -12.00 -7.42 2.21
CA SER A 102 -12.68 -6.18 1.80
C SER A 102 -11.81 -4.92 1.90
N LEU A 103 -10.49 -5.06 1.70
CA LEU A 103 -9.51 -3.98 1.85
C LEU A 103 -9.30 -3.17 0.56
N TRP A 104 -9.77 -3.66 -0.59
CA TRP A 104 -9.68 -2.91 -1.85
C TRP A 104 -10.40 -1.57 -1.83
N THR A 105 -11.64 -1.54 -1.32
CA THR A 105 -12.44 -0.31 -1.29
C THR A 105 -11.78 0.79 -0.45
N PRO A 106 -11.36 0.55 0.82
CA PRO A 106 -10.65 1.58 1.56
C PRO A 106 -9.31 1.94 0.91
N LEU A 107 -8.54 0.98 0.39
CA LEU A 107 -7.27 1.27 -0.30
C LEU A 107 -7.44 2.19 -1.52
N LEU A 108 -8.46 1.93 -2.35
CA LEU A 108 -8.80 2.79 -3.49
C LEU A 108 -9.36 4.16 -3.07
N GLY A 109 -10.02 4.23 -1.92
CA GLY A 109 -10.49 5.50 -1.34
C GLY A 109 -9.33 6.42 -0.95
N VAL A 110 -8.20 5.87 -0.50
CA VAL A 110 -7.02 6.67 -0.13
C VAL A 110 -6.39 7.37 -1.34
N LEU A 111 -6.63 6.91 -2.57
CA LEU A 111 -6.19 7.64 -3.78
C LEU A 111 -6.82 9.03 -3.91
N GLU A 112 -7.90 9.31 -3.17
CA GLU A 112 -8.59 10.62 -3.12
C GLU A 112 -8.22 11.43 -1.86
N SER A 113 -7.29 10.96 -1.04
CA SER A 113 -6.82 11.69 0.15
C SER A 113 -6.30 13.07 -0.22
N GLU A 114 -6.46 14.08 0.64
CA GLU A 114 -5.83 15.40 0.47
C GLU A 114 -4.30 15.32 0.64
N GLU A 115 -3.83 14.35 1.44
CA GLU A 115 -2.41 14.12 1.72
C GLU A 115 -1.71 13.39 0.55
N PRO A 116 -0.74 14.04 -0.14
CA PRO A 116 -0.08 13.43 -1.29
C PRO A 116 0.70 12.17 -0.96
N ASP A 117 1.31 12.09 0.22
CA ASP A 117 2.06 10.90 0.63
C ASP A 117 1.16 9.68 0.83
N LEU A 118 -0.08 9.88 1.29
CA LEU A 118 -1.07 8.80 1.37
C LEU A 118 -1.49 8.33 -0.04
N ARG A 119 -1.72 9.26 -0.98
CA ARG A 119 -2.00 8.91 -2.38
C ARG A 119 -0.84 8.12 -3.01
N ARG A 120 0.40 8.55 -2.76
CA ARG A 120 1.64 7.89 -3.21
C ARG A 120 1.73 6.46 -2.68
N MET A 121 1.53 6.27 -1.38
CA MET A 121 1.61 4.94 -0.74
C MET A 121 0.48 4.02 -1.19
N ALA A 122 -0.75 4.52 -1.30
CA ALA A 122 -1.87 3.73 -1.82
C ALA A 122 -1.61 3.24 -3.25
N ALA A 123 -1.14 4.13 -4.14
CA ALA A 123 -0.76 3.74 -5.49
C ALA A 123 0.38 2.71 -5.49
N TRP A 124 1.37 2.83 -4.60
CA TRP A 124 2.43 1.83 -4.47
C TRP A 124 1.88 0.46 -4.05
N CYS A 125 1.13 0.36 -2.95
CA CYS A 125 0.55 -0.90 -2.49
C CYS A 125 -0.33 -1.56 -3.57
N ILE A 126 -1.15 -0.77 -4.28
CA ILE A 126 -1.94 -1.28 -5.40
C ILE A 126 -1.03 -1.86 -6.48
N GLY A 127 0.00 -1.12 -6.88
CA GLY A 127 0.93 -1.55 -7.91
C GLY A 127 1.70 -2.82 -7.57
N THR A 128 2.05 -3.00 -6.30
CA THR A 128 2.67 -4.23 -5.79
C THR A 128 1.67 -5.39 -5.78
N ALA A 129 0.45 -5.18 -5.27
CA ALA A 129 -0.57 -6.21 -5.20
C ALA A 129 -1.01 -6.77 -6.57
N VAL A 130 -1.02 -5.94 -7.62
CA VAL A 130 -1.44 -6.34 -8.98
C VAL A 130 -0.29 -6.84 -9.88
N GLN A 131 0.96 -6.70 -9.44
CA GLN A 131 2.10 -7.08 -10.26
C GLN A 131 2.11 -8.59 -10.51
N ASN A 132 2.01 -8.98 -11.78
CA ASN A 132 1.99 -10.39 -12.20
C ASN A 132 0.91 -11.23 -11.50
N ASN A 133 -0.21 -10.60 -11.13
CA ASN A 133 -1.30 -11.25 -10.39
C ASN A 133 -2.66 -10.97 -11.04
N ARG A 134 -3.13 -11.93 -11.84
CA ARG A 134 -4.40 -11.80 -12.57
C ARG A 134 -5.61 -11.56 -11.67
N ALA A 135 -5.69 -12.20 -10.51
CA ALA A 135 -6.86 -12.09 -9.64
C ALA A 135 -7.00 -10.67 -9.07
N THR A 136 -5.90 -10.06 -8.65
CA THR A 136 -5.89 -8.67 -8.15
C THR A 136 -5.99 -7.65 -9.29
N GLN A 137 -5.44 -7.94 -10.48
CA GLN A 137 -5.68 -7.13 -11.70
C GLN A 137 -7.16 -7.09 -12.06
N GLU A 138 -7.83 -8.24 -12.10
CA GLU A 138 -9.29 -8.37 -12.32
C GLU A 138 -10.07 -7.55 -11.29
N ARG A 139 -9.68 -7.66 -10.01
CA ARG A 139 -10.34 -6.92 -8.93
C ARG A 139 -10.15 -5.41 -9.05
N LEU A 140 -8.95 -4.95 -9.40
CA LEU A 140 -8.65 -3.53 -9.61
C LEU A 140 -9.51 -2.95 -10.74
N VAL A 141 -9.65 -3.66 -11.86
CA VAL A 141 -10.48 -3.24 -12.99
C VAL A 141 -11.95 -3.21 -12.59
N ALA A 142 -12.45 -4.27 -11.94
CA ALA A 142 -13.85 -4.37 -11.53
C ALA A 142 -14.29 -3.24 -10.58
N LEU A 143 -13.38 -2.72 -9.77
CA LEU A 143 -13.63 -1.62 -8.84
C LEU A 143 -13.36 -0.23 -9.42
N GLY A 144 -13.06 -0.11 -10.71
CA GLY A 144 -12.79 1.17 -11.36
C GLY A 144 -11.50 1.83 -10.86
N GLY A 145 -10.50 1.02 -10.46
CA GLY A 145 -9.22 1.54 -9.98
C GLY A 145 -8.33 2.11 -11.09
N ILE A 146 -8.46 1.60 -12.33
CA ILE A 146 -7.65 2.07 -13.46
C ILE A 146 -7.89 3.57 -13.76
N PRO A 147 -9.13 4.06 -13.94
CA PRO A 147 -9.37 5.50 -14.15
C PRO A 147 -8.86 6.40 -13.00
N ARG A 148 -8.95 5.93 -11.74
CA ARG A 148 -8.45 6.66 -10.56
C ARG A 148 -6.94 6.84 -10.62
N LEU A 149 -6.22 5.77 -10.96
CA LEU A 149 -4.76 5.82 -11.13
C LEU A 149 -4.35 6.69 -12.33
N VAL A 150 -5.12 6.67 -13.43
CA VAL A 150 -4.89 7.57 -14.58
C VAL A 150 -5.04 9.03 -14.18
N ALA A 151 -6.06 9.37 -13.40
CA ALA A 151 -6.27 10.73 -12.90
C ALA A 151 -5.07 11.24 -12.10
N LEU A 152 -4.51 10.40 -11.21
CA LEU A 152 -3.28 10.74 -10.48
C LEU A 152 -2.06 10.86 -11.39
N ALA A 153 -1.87 9.91 -12.33
CA ALA A 153 -0.71 9.90 -13.23
C ALA A 153 -0.66 11.14 -14.14
N ALA A 154 -1.81 11.58 -14.64
CA ALA A 154 -1.96 12.71 -15.56
C ALA A 154 -2.23 14.06 -14.85
N GLY A 155 -2.45 14.07 -13.53
CA GLY A 155 -2.75 15.27 -12.77
C GLY A 155 -1.56 16.24 -12.73
N ALA A 156 -1.67 17.38 -13.41
CA ALA A 156 -0.60 18.39 -13.43
C ALA A 156 -0.32 19.03 -12.05
N GLY A 157 -1.30 18.99 -11.14
CA GLY A 157 -1.15 19.43 -9.74
C GLY A 157 -0.63 18.36 -8.80
N GLU A 158 -0.47 17.11 -9.26
CA GLU A 158 0.04 16.04 -8.41
C GLU A 158 1.57 16.07 -8.32
N PRO A 159 2.15 15.85 -7.12
CA PRO A 159 3.59 15.74 -6.97
C PRO A 159 4.16 14.62 -7.85
N ALA A 160 5.37 14.82 -8.38
CA ALA A 160 6.02 13.85 -9.25
C ALA A 160 6.12 12.45 -8.62
N ALA A 161 6.27 12.37 -7.30
CA ALA A 161 6.31 11.11 -6.57
C ALA A 161 4.98 10.33 -6.59
N VAL A 162 3.84 11.02 -6.49
CA VAL A 162 2.50 10.41 -6.62
C VAL A 162 2.32 9.88 -8.04
N ARG A 163 2.60 10.72 -9.03
CA ARG A 163 2.49 10.38 -10.46
C ARG A 163 3.33 9.17 -10.83
N ARG A 164 4.57 9.11 -10.35
CA ARG A 164 5.48 7.97 -10.57
C ARG A 164 4.91 6.67 -10.02
N LYS A 165 4.36 6.67 -8.80
CA LYS A 165 3.76 5.46 -8.20
C LYS A 165 2.43 5.09 -8.85
N ALA A 166 1.63 6.05 -9.29
CA ALA A 166 0.44 5.78 -10.09
C ALA A 166 0.77 5.12 -11.44
N ILE A 167 1.80 5.59 -12.14
CA ILE A 167 2.27 4.96 -13.39
C ILE A 167 2.84 3.57 -13.13
N TYR A 168 3.60 3.37 -12.05
CA TYR A 168 4.03 2.04 -11.63
C TYR A 168 2.85 1.09 -11.47
N ALA A 169 1.80 1.52 -10.75
CA ALA A 169 0.60 0.70 -10.55
C ALA A 169 -0.14 0.37 -11.84
N LEU A 170 -0.33 1.36 -12.72
CA LEU A 170 -0.93 1.15 -14.05
C LEU A 170 -0.10 0.18 -14.89
N SER A 171 1.22 0.34 -14.87
CA SER A 171 2.14 -0.50 -15.62
C SER A 171 2.13 -1.95 -15.11
N SER A 172 2.07 -2.17 -13.79
CA SER A 172 1.87 -3.49 -13.18
C SER A 172 0.50 -4.09 -13.55
N ALA A 173 -0.54 -3.26 -13.58
CA ALA A 173 -1.91 -3.71 -13.85
C ALA A 173 -2.12 -4.11 -15.33
N CYS A 174 -1.49 -3.40 -16.28
CA CYS A 174 -1.70 -3.61 -17.70
C CYS A 174 -0.86 -4.77 -18.27
N ARG A 175 0.32 -5.06 -17.72
CA ARG A 175 1.19 -6.12 -18.25
C ARG A 175 0.51 -7.48 -18.17
N ASN A 176 0.49 -8.18 -19.31
CA ASN A 176 -0.13 -9.50 -19.50
C ASN A 176 -1.65 -9.53 -19.19
N TYR A 177 -2.33 -8.38 -19.16
CA TYR A 177 -3.74 -8.30 -18.83
C TYR A 177 -4.48 -7.21 -19.65
N GLN A 178 -5.03 -7.64 -20.78
CA GLN A 178 -5.71 -6.77 -21.76
C GLN A 178 -6.84 -5.91 -21.17
N PRO A 179 -7.73 -6.41 -20.27
CA PRO A 179 -8.81 -5.59 -19.75
C PRO A 179 -8.34 -4.35 -18.97
N ALA A 180 -7.22 -4.42 -18.26
CA ALA A 180 -6.64 -3.24 -17.61
C ALA A 180 -6.02 -2.27 -18.62
N LEU A 181 -5.36 -2.80 -19.66
CA LEU A 181 -4.80 -1.98 -20.74
C LEU A 181 -5.91 -1.23 -21.49
N ASP A 182 -7.00 -1.92 -21.86
CA ASP A 182 -8.14 -1.30 -22.54
C ASP A 182 -8.78 -0.20 -21.66
N ALA A 183 -8.96 -0.48 -20.37
CA ALA A 183 -9.47 0.50 -19.41
C ALA A 183 -8.53 1.71 -19.26
N TYR A 184 -7.21 1.49 -19.30
CA TYR A 184 -6.20 2.56 -19.26
C TYR A 184 -6.28 3.44 -20.51
N LEU A 185 -6.30 2.84 -21.70
CA LEU A 185 -6.36 3.58 -22.97
C LEU A 185 -7.67 4.38 -23.09
N ALA A 186 -8.78 3.81 -22.62
CA ALA A 186 -10.07 4.50 -22.56
C ALA A 186 -10.07 5.70 -21.60
N ALA A 187 -9.40 5.57 -20.44
CA ALA A 187 -9.32 6.62 -19.42
C ALA A 187 -8.25 7.70 -19.73
N LEU A 188 -7.29 7.40 -20.60
CA LEU A 188 -6.16 8.28 -20.89
C LEU A 188 -6.62 9.65 -21.42
N PRO A 189 -6.15 10.79 -20.88
CA PRO A 189 -6.53 12.10 -21.40
C PRO A 189 -6.03 12.32 -22.84
N ALA A 190 -6.78 13.12 -23.62
CA ALA A 190 -6.47 13.39 -25.03
C ALA A 190 -5.04 13.91 -25.25
N ALA A 191 -4.47 14.68 -24.32
CA ALA A 191 -3.10 15.18 -24.37
C ALA A 191 -2.03 14.06 -24.42
N HIS A 192 -2.37 12.86 -23.95
CA HIS A 192 -1.48 11.69 -23.96
C HIS A 192 -1.89 10.63 -25.00
N ARG A 193 -3.05 10.76 -25.66
CA ARG A 193 -3.46 9.91 -26.77
C ARG A 193 -2.67 10.33 -28.03
N GLY A 194 -1.83 9.44 -28.58
CA GLY A 194 -1.17 9.68 -29.88
C GLY A 194 0.34 9.96 -29.86
N ARG A 195 1.04 9.92 -28.71
CA ARG A 195 2.51 9.93 -28.69
C ARG A 195 3.15 8.54 -28.89
N GLY A 196 2.33 7.52 -29.20
CA GLY A 196 2.71 6.10 -29.28
C GLY A 196 2.22 5.36 -30.53
N GLY A 197 1.98 6.06 -31.64
CA GLY A 197 1.72 5.45 -32.95
C GLY A 197 0.34 5.75 -33.52
N GLY A 198 0.31 6.17 -34.79
CA GLY A 198 -0.87 6.20 -35.65
C GLY A 198 -1.57 7.56 -35.72
N ASP A 199 -1.29 8.31 -36.77
CA ASP A 199 -2.02 9.51 -37.16
C ASP A 199 -3.47 9.12 -37.55
N ARG A 200 -4.43 9.28 -36.63
CA ARG A 200 -5.87 9.52 -36.89
C ARG A 200 -6.63 9.71 -35.59
N GLU A 201 -7.53 10.66 -35.62
CA GLU A 201 -8.48 10.98 -34.56
C GLU A 201 -9.34 9.76 -34.21
N GLY A 202 -9.31 9.34 -32.93
CA GLY A 202 -10.28 8.39 -32.37
C GLY A 202 -9.69 7.23 -31.60
N ASP A 203 -8.85 6.40 -32.23
CA ASP A 203 -8.43 5.12 -31.67
C ASP A 203 -6.90 5.00 -31.63
N LEU A 204 -6.35 4.76 -30.44
CA LEU A 204 -5.00 4.23 -30.31
C LEU A 204 -4.95 2.90 -31.08
N PRO A 205 -3.88 2.60 -31.84
CA PRO A 205 -3.74 1.29 -32.47
C PRO A 205 -3.93 0.19 -31.42
N PRO A 206 -4.55 -0.95 -31.76
CA PRO A 206 -4.77 -2.01 -30.79
C PRO A 206 -3.41 -2.44 -30.21
N VAL A 207 -3.25 -2.22 -28.91
CA VAL A 207 -2.02 -2.57 -28.18
C VAL A 207 -2.26 -3.91 -27.48
N ASP A 208 -1.38 -4.88 -27.73
CA ASP A 208 -1.42 -6.17 -27.06
C ASP A 208 -0.72 -6.07 -25.70
N ALA A 209 -1.42 -6.42 -24.62
CA ALA A 209 -0.89 -6.40 -23.27
C ALA A 209 0.28 -7.38 -23.03
N THR A 210 0.51 -8.32 -23.93
CA THR A 210 1.65 -9.25 -23.90
C THR A 210 2.89 -8.71 -24.62
N ASP A 211 2.74 -7.66 -25.43
CA ASP A 211 3.85 -6.94 -26.04
C ASP A 211 4.39 -5.90 -25.05
N MET A 212 5.47 -6.24 -24.35
CA MET A 212 6.05 -5.39 -23.32
C MET A 212 6.58 -4.06 -23.87
N ASP A 213 7.10 -4.05 -25.11
CA ASP A 213 7.61 -2.82 -25.73
C ASP A 213 6.46 -1.88 -26.05
N ALA A 214 5.35 -2.42 -26.58
CA ALA A 214 4.15 -1.64 -26.84
C ALA A 214 3.51 -1.12 -25.54
N VAL A 215 3.43 -1.96 -24.50
CA VAL A 215 2.96 -1.54 -23.17
C VAL A 215 3.86 -0.44 -22.59
N ASP A 216 5.19 -0.52 -22.70
CA ASP A 216 6.06 0.55 -22.20
C ASP A 216 5.94 1.84 -23.00
N ALA A 217 5.71 1.74 -24.32
CA ALA A 217 5.49 2.89 -25.19
C ALA A 217 4.25 3.70 -24.79
N VAL A 218 3.14 3.06 -24.36
CA VAL A 218 1.92 3.79 -23.98
C VAL A 218 2.07 4.63 -22.69
N PHE A 219 3.07 4.35 -21.85
CA PHE A 219 3.36 5.12 -20.64
C PHE A 219 4.42 6.21 -20.85
N SER A 220 5.10 6.24 -22.01
CA SER A 220 6.23 7.14 -22.27
C SER A 220 5.91 8.61 -22.06
N SER A 221 4.74 9.07 -22.52
CA SER A 221 4.27 10.45 -22.37
C SER A 221 4.09 10.84 -20.90
N LEU A 222 3.37 10.01 -20.12
CA LEU A 222 3.18 10.24 -18.69
C LEU A 222 4.51 10.18 -17.92
N LYS A 223 5.43 9.27 -18.33
CA LYS A 223 6.76 9.15 -17.74
C LYS A 223 7.59 10.42 -17.94
N ALA A 224 7.62 10.94 -19.17
CA ALA A 224 8.34 12.17 -19.49
C ALA A 224 7.83 13.36 -18.66
N ASP A 225 6.51 13.47 -18.49
CA ASP A 225 5.91 14.61 -17.79
C ASP A 225 6.20 14.63 -16.28
N TYR A 226 6.26 13.48 -15.59
CA TYR A 226 6.64 13.50 -14.17
C TYR A 226 8.15 13.69 -14.00
N GLN A 227 8.97 13.18 -14.91
CA GLN A 227 10.42 13.39 -14.88
C GLN A 227 10.77 14.86 -15.08
N ALA A 228 10.06 15.55 -15.99
CA ALA A 228 10.20 17.00 -16.18
C ALA A 228 9.79 17.78 -14.92
N ALA A 229 8.69 17.39 -14.26
CA ALA A 229 8.24 18.01 -13.02
C ALA A 229 9.26 17.81 -11.87
N GLU A 230 9.79 16.60 -11.74
CA GLU A 230 10.82 16.26 -10.74
C GLU A 230 12.12 17.04 -10.97
N ALA A 231 12.57 17.15 -12.22
CA ALA A 231 13.74 17.95 -12.58
C ALA A 231 13.53 19.44 -12.28
N ALA A 232 12.34 19.98 -12.55
CA ALA A 232 12.00 21.37 -12.25
C ALA A 232 11.98 21.64 -10.72
N GLU A 233 11.48 20.70 -9.93
CA GLU A 233 11.50 20.78 -8.46
C GLU A 233 12.92 20.71 -7.90
N ALA A 234 13.74 19.77 -8.39
CA ALA A 234 15.15 19.65 -8.03
C ALA A 234 15.94 20.94 -8.36
N ALA A 235 15.69 21.54 -9.54
CA ALA A 235 16.29 22.80 -9.94
C ALA A 235 15.91 23.97 -9.03
N LYS A 236 14.64 24.04 -8.59
CA LYS A 236 14.19 25.05 -7.61
C LYS A 236 14.87 24.90 -6.25
N LYS A 237 15.06 23.66 -5.78
CA LYS A 237 15.73 23.37 -4.51
C LYS A 237 17.24 23.66 -4.55
N ALA A 238 17.86 23.51 -5.72
CA ALA A 238 19.29 23.76 -5.93
C ALA A 238 19.64 25.24 -6.18
N ALA A 239 18.65 26.11 -6.45
CA ALA A 239 18.89 27.54 -6.61
C ALA A 239 19.34 28.15 -5.27
N PRO A 240 20.49 28.85 -5.22
CA PRO A 240 20.97 29.45 -3.97
C PRO A 240 19.97 30.51 -3.50
N ALA A 241 19.72 30.56 -2.19
CA ALA A 241 18.98 31.63 -1.51
C ALA A 241 19.79 32.95 -1.55
N ALA A 242 20.01 33.49 -2.75
CA ALA A 242 20.76 34.72 -2.97
C ALA A 242 19.78 35.88 -3.16
N ALA A 243 19.28 36.43 -2.04
CA ALA A 243 18.84 37.82 -1.89
C ALA A 243 18.20 38.03 -0.49
N ALA A 244 19.00 37.94 0.57
CA ALA A 244 18.58 38.45 1.88
C ALA A 244 19.80 38.88 2.72
N ASP A 245 20.75 39.59 2.13
CA ASP A 245 21.66 40.44 2.92
C ASP A 245 22.36 41.44 2.00
N THR A 246 21.82 42.66 1.88
CA THR A 246 22.55 43.86 1.44
C THR A 246 21.64 45.08 1.63
N THR A 247 21.41 45.44 2.88
CA THR A 247 21.19 46.85 3.25
C THR A 247 21.57 47.04 4.72
N SER A 248 22.81 47.47 4.92
CA SER A 248 23.23 48.29 6.06
C SER A 248 24.00 49.47 5.49
#